data_AF-A0A1C6L0D8-F1
#
_entry.id   AF-A0A1C6L0D8-F1
#
_cell.length_a   1.000
_cell.length_b   1.000
_cell.length_c   1.000
_cell.angle_alpha   90.00
_cell.angle_beta   90.00
_cell.angle_gamma   90.00
#
_symmetry.space_group_name_H-M   'P 1'
#
loop_
_entity.id
_entity.type
_entity.pdbx_description
1 polymer ?
#
loop_
_entity_poly.entity_id
_entity_poly.type
_entity_poly.pdbx_seq_one_letter_code
_entity_poly.pdbx_strand_id
1 'polypeptide(L)'
;MRVPNLELILYKAQEILIKDKEFIKTLTEKKNNSKVNYVAVDFEVIVFPQMWGNTCTGFDITPDGSPAIGGCAMTKEYTTIVHELATDTFCVFFGDRPCYKVTNANEDFYADMKNHQMASLSEAKKKY
;
A
#
# COMPACT_ATOMS: atom_id res chain seq x y z
N MET A 1 -0.12 -13.53 17.16
CA MET A 1 -0.26 -12.59 16.02
C MET A 1 -0.28 -11.19 16.61
N ARG A 2 0.63 -10.31 16.17
CA ARG A 2 0.76 -8.95 16.71
C ARG A 2 -0.21 -8.04 15.96
N VAL A 3 -0.93 -7.19 16.68
CA VAL A 3 -1.78 -6.17 16.05
C VAL A 3 -0.89 -5.11 15.38
N PRO A 4 -1.31 -4.54 14.23
CA PRO A 4 -0.53 -3.51 13.56
C PRO A 4 -0.49 -2.24 14.41
N ASN A 5 0.69 -1.63 14.50
CA ASN A 5 0.83 -0.29 15.06
C ASN A 5 0.51 0.72 13.95
N LEU A 6 -0.72 1.25 13.97
CA LEU A 6 -1.21 2.13 12.91
C LEU A 6 -0.46 3.46 12.85
N GLU A 7 -0.02 4.00 13.99
CA GLU A 7 0.77 5.23 14.04
C GLU A 7 2.12 5.03 13.34
N LEU A 8 2.80 3.91 13.61
CA LEU A 8 4.07 3.58 12.96
C LEU A 8 3.89 3.32 11.46
N ILE A 9 2.82 2.64 11.05
CA ILE A 9 2.53 2.39 9.63
C ILE A 9 2.25 3.70 8.90
N LEU A 10 1.43 4.58 9.49
CA LEU A 10 1.14 5.89 8.93
C LEU A 10 2.41 6.72 8.78
N TYR A 11 3.27 6.74 9.80
CA TYR A 11 4.58 7.42 9.73
C TYR A 11 5.45 6.86 8.59
N LYS A 12 5.54 5.53 8.43
CA LYS A 12 6.27 4.90 7.32
C LYS A 12 5.68 5.28 5.97
N ALA A 13 4.35 5.32 5.84
CA ALA A 13 3.67 5.72 4.61
C ALA A 13 3.98 7.17 4.25
N GLN A 14 3.93 8.08 5.23
CA GLN A 14 4.34 9.47 5.05
C GLN A 14 5.79 9.61 4.60
N GLU A 15 6.72 8.87 5.21
CA GLU A 15 8.12 8.87 4.78
C GLU A 15 8.31 8.38 3.34
N ILE A 16 7.55 7.36 2.91
CA ILE A 16 7.56 6.85 1.53
C ILE A 16 7.09 7.94 0.58
N LEU A 17 5.93 8.56 0.86
CA LEU A 17 5.31 9.55 -0.01
C LEU A 17 6.13 10.84 -0.10
N ILE A 18 6.72 11.31 1.01
CA ILE A 18 7.58 12.51 1.03
C ILE A 18 8.86 12.30 0.19
N LYS A 19 9.33 11.06 0.03
CA LYS A 19 10.50 10.74 -0.81
C LYS A 19 10.12 10.46 -2.27
N ASP A 20 8.82 10.36 -2.57
CA ASP A 20 8.31 10.03 -3.89
C ASP A 20 8.14 11.27 -4.76
N LYS A 21 8.97 11.36 -5.81
CA LYS A 21 8.97 12.50 -6.74
C LYS A 21 7.66 12.64 -7.51
N GLU A 22 7.00 11.54 -7.83
CA GLU A 22 5.72 11.55 -8.56
C GLU A 22 4.63 12.15 -7.67
N PHE A 23 4.58 11.72 -6.41
CA PHE A 23 3.64 12.24 -5.41
C PHE A 23 3.82 13.75 -5.19
N ILE A 24 5.06 14.22 -4.98
CA ILE A 24 5.36 15.65 -4.78
C ILE A 24 4.93 16.48 -6.01
N LYS A 25 5.17 15.94 -7.22
CA LYS A 25 4.78 16.60 -8.47
C LYS A 25 3.26 16.75 -8.56
N THR A 26 2.51 15.66 -8.32
CA THR A 26 1.04 15.68 -8.37
C THR A 26 0.44 16.64 -7.33
N LEU A 27 0.98 16.68 -6.11
CA LEU A 27 0.56 17.67 -5.10
C LEU A 27 0.82 19.12 -5.55
N THR A 28 1.98 19.38 -6.15
CA THR A 28 2.35 20.71 -6.64
C THR A 28 1.44 21.16 -7.78
N GLU A 29 1.10 20.25 -8.70
CA GLU A 29 0.16 20.53 -9.79
C GLU A 29 -1.24 20.83 -9.26
N LYS A 30 -1.76 20.03 -8.32
CA LYS A 30 -3.05 20.30 -7.66
C LYS A 30 -3.06 21.64 -6.94
N LYS A 31 -1.98 22.01 -6.25
CA LYS A 31 -1.84 23.32 -5.60
C LYS A 31 -1.96 24.47 -6.61
N ASN A 32 -1.23 24.36 -7.73
CA ASN A 32 -1.20 25.40 -8.76
C ASN A 32 -2.56 25.54 -9.46
N ASN A 33 -3.23 24.43 -9.75
CA ASN A 33 -4.54 24.42 -10.42
C ASN A 33 -5.67 24.98 -9.53
N SER A 34 -5.65 24.65 -8.25
CA SER A 34 -6.69 25.03 -7.30
C SER A 34 -6.54 26.47 -6.77
N LYS A 35 -5.44 27.16 -7.08
CA LYS A 35 -5.10 28.50 -6.54
C LYS A 35 -5.17 28.59 -5.01
N VAL A 36 -4.98 27.47 -4.32
CA VAL A 36 -4.97 27.40 -2.85
C VAL A 36 -3.54 27.56 -2.34
N ASN A 37 -3.37 28.23 -1.20
CA ASN A 37 -2.06 28.42 -0.58
C ASN A 37 -1.47 27.11 -0.03
N TYR A 38 -2.32 26.14 0.28
CA TYR A 38 -1.98 24.85 0.86
C TYR A 38 -2.95 23.76 0.39
N VAL A 39 -2.43 22.57 0.12
CA VAL A 39 -3.23 21.36 -0.13
C VAL A 39 -3.18 20.54 1.14
N ALA A 40 -4.33 20.35 1.78
CA ALA A 40 -4.42 19.48 2.95
C ALA A 40 -4.19 18.04 2.52
N VAL A 41 -3.18 17.42 3.12
CA VAL A 41 -2.87 15.99 2.98
C VAL A 41 -3.54 15.30 4.16
N ASP A 42 -4.49 14.44 3.86
CA ASP A 42 -5.25 13.68 4.85
C ASP A 42 -5.18 12.18 4.52
N PHE A 43 -5.35 11.35 5.54
CA PHE A 43 -5.10 9.92 5.44
C PHE A 43 -6.23 9.10 6.04
N GLU A 44 -6.71 8.11 5.28
CA GLU A 44 -7.56 7.04 5.79
C GLU A 44 -6.75 5.75 5.91
N VAL A 45 -7.10 4.93 6.90
CA VAL A 45 -6.42 3.66 7.14
C VAL A 45 -7.43 2.52 7.20
N ILE A 46 -7.27 1.54 6.34
CA ILE A 46 -8.08 0.33 6.28
C ILE A 46 -7.22 -0.84 6.73
N VAL A 47 -7.75 -1.69 7.61
CA VAL A 47 -7.00 -2.78 8.24
C VAL A 47 -7.86 -4.04 8.27
N PHE A 48 -7.32 -5.15 7.79
CA PHE A 48 -7.98 -6.45 7.86
C PHE A 48 -6.97 -7.59 7.93
N PRO A 49 -7.30 -8.72 8.58
CA PRO A 49 -6.48 -9.91 8.51
C PRO A 49 -6.64 -10.60 7.15
N GLN A 50 -5.55 -11.06 6.56
CA GLN A 50 -5.52 -11.81 5.30
C GLN A 50 -4.76 -13.13 5.47
N MET A 51 -5.23 -14.18 4.80
CA MET A 51 -4.57 -15.48 4.76
C MET A 51 -3.69 -15.58 3.52
N TRP A 52 -2.48 -16.10 3.72
CA TRP A 52 -1.50 -16.34 2.66
C TRP A 52 -1.16 -17.83 2.60
N GLY A 53 -0.98 -18.37 1.40
CA GLY A 53 -0.58 -19.77 1.20
C GLY A 53 0.91 -20.07 1.48
N ASN A 54 1.67 -19.06 1.88
CA ASN A 54 3.12 -19.17 2.08
C ASN A 54 3.58 -18.29 3.27
N THR A 55 4.79 -18.53 3.77
CA THR A 55 5.38 -17.76 4.88
C THR A 55 5.94 -16.39 4.47
N CYS A 56 6.09 -16.13 3.18
CA CYS A 56 6.52 -14.84 2.63
C CYS A 56 5.37 -13.84 2.45
N THR A 57 4.13 -14.24 2.74
CA THR A 57 2.92 -13.42 2.58
C THR A 57 2.79 -12.88 1.15
N GLY A 58 2.47 -11.59 0.97
CA GLY A 58 2.42 -10.95 -0.34
C GLY A 58 3.80 -10.58 -0.93
N PHE A 59 4.91 -10.85 -0.24
CA PHE A 59 6.26 -10.60 -0.75
C PHE A 59 6.78 -11.82 -1.53
N ASP A 60 6.24 -12.03 -2.73
CA ASP A 60 6.51 -13.19 -3.59
C ASP A 60 7.70 -13.00 -4.54
N ILE A 61 8.24 -11.78 -4.64
CA ILE A 61 9.45 -11.45 -5.39
C ILE A 61 10.41 -10.60 -4.55
N THR A 62 11.70 -10.78 -4.78
CA THR A 62 12.80 -10.01 -4.19
C THR A 62 13.06 -8.70 -4.97
N PRO A 63 13.90 -7.79 -4.44
CA PRO A 63 14.25 -6.55 -5.14
C PRO A 63 14.90 -6.74 -6.53
N ASP A 64 15.58 -7.87 -6.76
CA ASP A 64 16.17 -8.23 -8.06
C ASP A 64 15.17 -8.91 -9.01
N GLY A 65 13.92 -9.10 -8.57
CA GLY A 65 12.85 -9.70 -9.36
C GLY A 65 12.83 -11.23 -9.34
N SER A 66 13.73 -11.89 -8.62
CA SER A 66 13.67 -13.34 -8.44
C SER A 66 12.54 -13.75 -7.47
N PRO A 67 12.00 -14.98 -7.54
CA PRO A 67 10.97 -15.43 -6.61
C PRO A 67 11.48 -15.46 -5.16
N ALA A 68 10.69 -14.93 -4.23
CA ALA A 68 11.00 -15.03 -2.82
C ALA A 68 10.88 -16.48 -2.33
N ILE A 69 11.83 -16.91 -1.51
CA ILE A 69 11.85 -18.27 -0.95
C ILE A 69 11.05 -18.28 0.36
N GLY A 70 9.87 -18.90 0.31
CA GLY A 70 8.98 -19.09 1.47
C GLY A 70 8.62 -20.56 1.69
N GLY A 71 8.28 -20.90 2.93
CA GLY A 71 7.70 -22.20 3.26
C GLY A 71 6.26 -22.31 2.78
N CYS A 72 5.84 -23.52 2.41
CA CYS A 72 4.44 -23.84 2.12
C CYS A 72 3.66 -23.98 3.44
N ALA A 73 3.18 -22.85 3.97
CA ALA A 73 2.41 -22.81 5.20
C ALA A 73 1.37 -21.69 5.13
N MET A 74 0.14 -22.02 5.52
CA MET A 74 -0.93 -21.05 5.66
C MET A 74 -0.57 -20.03 6.74
N THR A 75 -0.33 -18.79 6.33
CA THR A 75 0.16 -17.72 7.20
C THR A 75 -0.89 -16.61 7.27
N LYS A 76 -1.36 -16.32 8.47
CA LYS A 76 -2.26 -15.19 8.71
C LYS A 76 -1.43 -13.94 9.01
N GLU A 77 -1.65 -12.88 8.25
CA GLU A 77 -0.96 -11.59 8.43
C GLU A 77 -1.96 -10.44 8.27
N TYR A 78 -1.74 -9.32 8.98
CA TYR A 78 -2.57 -8.13 8.78
C TYR A 78 -2.18 -7.40 7.50
N THR A 79 -3.17 -7.05 6.69
CA THR A 79 -3.02 -6.10 5.59
C THR A 79 -3.47 -4.75 6.08
N THR A 80 -2.65 -3.72 5.88
CA THR A 80 -2.98 -2.32 6.17
C THR A 80 -2.83 -1.49 4.91
N ILE A 81 -3.88 -0.75 4.56
CA ILE A 81 -3.90 0.14 3.40
C ILE A 81 -4.00 1.56 3.95
N VAL A 82 -2.99 2.37 3.65
CA VAL A 82 -3.01 3.81 3.94
C VAL A 82 -3.40 4.53 2.66
N HIS A 83 -4.54 5.20 2.67
CA HIS A 83 -5.06 5.99 1.56
C HIS A 83 -4.80 7.47 1.82
N GLU A 84 -3.93 8.06 1.03
CA GLU A 84 -3.72 9.50 0.99
C GLU A 84 -4.77 10.12 0.05
N LEU A 85 -5.56 11.05 0.59
CA LEU A 85 -6.77 11.55 -0.07
C LEU A 85 -6.50 12.66 -1.10
N ALA A 86 -5.42 13.43 -0.96
CA ALA A 86 -5.16 14.58 -1.81
C ALA A 86 -4.67 14.19 -3.20
N THR A 87 -3.92 13.09 -3.36
CA THR A 87 -3.47 12.54 -4.65
C THR A 87 -4.08 11.19 -4.95
N ASP A 88 -5.03 10.72 -4.14
CA ASP A 88 -5.68 9.42 -4.30
C ASP A 88 -4.68 8.27 -4.41
N THR A 89 -3.74 8.25 -3.46
CA THR A 89 -2.59 7.33 -3.48
C THR A 89 -2.65 6.37 -2.31
N PHE A 90 -2.50 5.08 -2.60
CA PHE A 90 -2.60 4.01 -1.61
C PHE A 90 -1.24 3.40 -1.36
N CYS A 91 -0.87 3.23 -0.09
CA CYS A 91 0.29 2.45 0.34
C CYS A 91 -0.20 1.18 1.02
N VAL A 92 0.14 0.02 0.44
CA VAL A 92 -0.27 -1.29 0.96
C VAL A 92 0.87 -1.92 1.76
N PHE A 93 0.55 -2.36 2.97
CA PHE A 93 1.44 -3.01 3.92
C PHE A 93 0.95 -4.41 4.23
N PHE A 94 1.88 -5.35 4.34
CA PHE A 94 1.64 -6.67 4.92
C PHE A 94 2.45 -6.80 6.21
N GLY A 95 1.75 -6.99 7.32
CA GLY A 95 2.29 -6.84 8.67
C GLY A 95 2.66 -5.38 8.93
N ASP A 96 3.93 -5.14 9.24
CA ASP A 96 4.50 -3.81 9.46
C ASP A 96 5.39 -3.32 8.31
N ARG A 97 5.44 -4.07 7.20
CA ARG A 97 6.33 -3.81 6.06
C ARG A 97 5.56 -3.26 4.86
N PRO A 98 6.03 -2.16 4.24
CA PRO A 98 5.44 -1.66 3.00
C PRO A 98 5.70 -2.67 1.87
N CYS A 99 4.70 -2.89 1.02
CA CYS A 99 4.79 -3.80 -0.11
C CYS A 99 4.77 -3.05 -1.45
N TYR A 100 3.69 -2.32 -1.73
CA TYR A 100 3.53 -1.56 -2.97
C TYR A 100 2.67 -0.32 -2.79
N LYS A 101 2.76 0.58 -3.77
CA LYS A 101 2.00 1.82 -3.90
C LYS A 101 1.07 1.72 -5.11
N VAL A 102 -0.15 2.22 -5.00
CA VAL A 102 -1.12 2.33 -6.11
C VAL A 102 -1.53 3.79 -6.26
N THR A 103 -1.35 4.37 -7.46
CA THR A 103 -1.67 5.78 -7.76
C THR A 103 -2.83 5.96 -8.73
N ASN A 104 -3.29 4.89 -9.39
CA ASN A 104 -4.44 4.86 -10.29
C ASN A 104 -5.29 3.64 -9.96
N ALA A 105 -5.88 3.62 -8.75
CA ALA A 105 -6.65 2.47 -8.30
C ALA A 105 -7.79 2.15 -9.27
N ASN A 106 -7.83 0.90 -9.74
CA ASN A 106 -8.82 0.39 -10.67
C ASN A 106 -9.90 -0.45 -9.95
N GLU A 107 -10.89 -0.93 -10.69
CA GLU A 107 -12.00 -1.72 -10.13
C GLU A 107 -11.51 -2.99 -9.40
N ASP A 108 -10.47 -3.64 -9.92
CA ASP A 108 -9.88 -4.84 -9.32
C ASP A 108 -9.23 -4.54 -7.96
N PHE A 109 -8.57 -3.39 -7.81
CA PHE A 109 -8.01 -2.94 -6.53
C PHE A 109 -9.12 -2.75 -5.48
N TYR A 110 -10.19 -2.06 -5.84
CA TYR A 110 -11.31 -1.85 -4.92
C TYR A 110 -12.05 -3.15 -4.59
N ALA A 111 -12.18 -4.07 -5.55
CA ALA A 111 -12.76 -5.39 -5.33
C ALA A 111 -11.92 -6.22 -4.35
N ASP A 112 -10.61 -6.27 -4.54
CA ASP A 112 -9.68 -6.97 -3.64
C ASP A 112 -9.68 -6.36 -2.24
N MET A 113 -9.69 -5.03 -2.14
CA MET A 113 -9.78 -4.33 -0.87
C MET A 113 -11.08 -4.65 -0.14
N LYS A 114 -12.22 -4.61 -0.83
CA LYS A 114 -13.54 -4.94 -0.27
C LYS A 114 -13.63 -6.40 0.18
N ASN A 115 -12.99 -7.32 -0.54
CA ASN A 115 -13.01 -8.75 -0.26
C ASN A 115 -11.90 -9.18 0.72
N HIS A 116 -11.05 -8.25 1.17
CA HIS A 116 -9.89 -8.53 2.02
C HIS A 116 -8.87 -9.51 1.39
N GLN A 117 -8.68 -9.40 0.07
CA GLN A 117 -7.87 -10.29 -0.75
C GLN A 117 -6.87 -9.51 -1.61
N MET A 118 -6.01 -8.70 -0.96
CA MET A 118 -4.99 -7.94 -1.70
C MET A 118 -3.99 -8.86 -2.37
N ALA A 119 -3.63 -8.53 -3.61
CA ALA A 119 -2.69 -9.30 -4.41
C ALA A 119 -1.27 -9.27 -3.83
N SER A 120 -0.47 -10.30 -4.15
CA SER A 120 0.97 -10.29 -3.89
C SER A 120 1.68 -9.23 -4.73
N LEU A 121 2.93 -8.92 -4.44
CA LEU A 121 3.71 -7.88 -5.11
C LEU A 121 3.81 -8.12 -6.63
N SER A 122 4.05 -9.35 -7.07
CA SER A 122 4.17 -9.65 -8.50
C SER A 122 2.83 -9.60 -9.26
N GLU A 123 1.73 -9.96 -8.59
CA GLU A 123 0.37 -9.91 -9.15
C GLU A 123 -0.15 -8.46 -9.18
N ALA A 124 0.04 -7.72 -8.09
CA ALA A 124 -0.36 -6.31 -7.95
C ALA A 124 0.23 -5.45 -9.08
N LYS A 125 1.50 -5.67 -9.46
CA LYS A 125 2.17 -4.96 -10.57
C LYS A 125 1.47 -5.09 -11.93
N LYS A 126 0.62 -6.11 -12.10
CA LYS A 126 -0.10 -6.39 -13.35
C LYS A 126 -1.59 -6.09 -13.22
N LYS A 127 -2.14 -6.30 -12.03
CA LYS A 127 -3.57 -6.24 -11.74
C LYS A 127 -4.03 -4.82 -11.41
N TYR A 128 -3.19 -4.02 -10.74
CA TYR A 128 -3.51 -2.65 -10.31
C TYR A 128 -2.77 -1.63 -11.18
#